data_AF-A0AB39VT41-F1
#
_entry.id   AF-A0AB39VT41-F1
#
_cell.length_a   1.000
_cell.length_b   1.000
_cell.length_c   1.000
_cell.angle_alpha   90.00
_cell.angle_beta   90.00
_cell.angle_gamma   90.00
#
_symmetry.space_group_name_H-M   'P 1'
#
loop_
_entity.id
_entity.type
_entity.pdbx_description
1 polymer ?
#
loop_
_entity_poly.entity_id
_entity_poly.type
_entity_poly.pdbx_seq_one_letter_code
_entity_poly.pdbx_strand_id
1 'polypeptide(L)'
;MSAQCVLANNSSPELAQKLAAWVISPEAQKLALDHAAYSPTNTQVTESGAAGEQLKQMQSYVKNAVVLDWKTINQNRPKWNTQWNRSVEQ
;
A
#
# COMPACT_ATOMS: atom_id res chain seq x y z
N MET A 1 -2.48 1.52 2.01
CA MET A 1 -1.56 0.93 1.02
C MET A 1 -1.68 -0.58 1.12
N SER A 2 -1.92 -1.30 0.01
CA SER A 2 -1.71 -2.75 -0.01
C SER A 2 -0.48 -3.05 -0.85
N ALA A 3 0.50 -3.71 -0.25
CA ALA A 3 1.69 -4.21 -0.92
C ALA A 3 1.84 -5.66 -0.47
N GLN A 4 1.10 -6.54 -1.15
CA GLN A 4 1.07 -7.96 -0.85
C GLN A 4 1.48 -8.76 -2.09
N CYS A 5 2.31 -9.77 -1.89
CA CYS A 5 2.75 -10.67 -2.94
C CYS A 5 2.64 -12.10 -2.42
N VAL A 6 1.93 -12.96 -3.16
CA VAL A 6 1.91 -14.39 -2.88
C VAL A 6 3.28 -14.96 -3.23
N LEU A 7 3.90 -15.67 -2.28
CA LEU A 7 5.21 -16.28 -2.50
C LEU A 7 5.13 -17.35 -3.60
N ALA A 8 6.13 -17.37 -4.48
CA ALA A 8 6.30 -18.44 -5.45
C ALA A 8 6.54 -19.78 -4.73
N ASN A 9 5.99 -20.87 -5.27
CA ASN A 9 6.16 -22.23 -4.75
C ASN A 9 5.75 -22.41 -3.26
N ASN A 10 4.76 -21.66 -2.79
CA ASN A 10 4.24 -21.83 -1.44
C ASN A 10 3.41 -23.13 -1.29
N SER A 11 3.18 -23.56 -0.05
CA SER A 11 2.49 -24.82 0.29
C SER A 11 0.98 -24.82 0.03
N SER A 12 0.38 -23.67 -0.31
CA SER A 12 -1.08 -23.53 -0.47
C SER A 12 -1.44 -22.41 -1.47
N PRO A 13 -1.09 -22.57 -2.76
CA PRO A 13 -1.14 -21.48 -3.73
C PRO A 13 -2.55 -20.92 -3.94
N GLU A 14 -3.57 -21.78 -3.97
CA GLU A 14 -4.96 -21.34 -4.15
C GLU A 14 -5.47 -20.53 -2.95
N LEU A 15 -5.22 -21.01 -1.73
CA LEU A 15 -5.62 -20.30 -0.51
C LEU A 15 -4.88 -18.98 -0.34
N ALA A 16 -3.58 -18.94 -0.66
CA ALA A 16 -2.81 -17.72 -0.63
C ALA A 16 -3.36 -16.66 -1.59
N GLN A 17 -3.78 -17.07 -2.79
CA GLN A 17 -4.43 -16.16 -3.75
C GLN A 17 -5.81 -15.71 -3.30
N LYS A 18 -6.62 -16.61 -2.70
CA LYS A 18 -7.91 -16.25 -2.12
C LYS A 18 -7.77 -15.22 -0.99
N LEU A 19 -6.78 -15.41 -0.12
CA LEU A 19 -6.47 -14.46 0.94
C LEU A 19 -6.05 -13.10 0.36
N ALA A 20 -5.15 -13.10 -0.63
CA ALA A 20 -4.74 -11.87 -1.29
C ALA A 20 -5.94 -11.14 -1.89
N ALA A 21 -6.81 -11.84 -2.64
CA ALA A 21 -8.02 -11.26 -3.21
C ALA A 21 -8.95 -10.68 -2.12
N TRP A 22 -9.10 -11.36 -0.99
CA TRP A 22 -9.92 -10.87 0.11
C TRP A 22 -9.34 -9.59 0.76
N VAL A 23 -8.03 -9.52 1.00
CA VAL A 23 -7.39 -8.35 1.62
C VAL A 23 -7.55 -7.06 0.78
N ILE A 24 -7.69 -7.18 -0.55
CA ILE A 24 -7.95 -6.02 -1.43
C ILE A 24 -9.44 -5.74 -1.67
N SER A 25 -10.33 -6.53 -1.08
CA SER A 25 -11.77 -6.30 -1.16
C SER A 25 -12.17 -5.01 -0.43
N PRO A 26 -13.31 -4.40 -0.79
CA PRO A 26 -13.82 -3.23 -0.07
C PRO A 26 -14.08 -3.52 1.42
N GLU A 27 -14.60 -4.71 1.73
CA GLU A 27 -14.91 -5.14 3.09
C GLU A 27 -13.65 -5.18 3.98
N ALA A 28 -12.61 -5.89 3.54
CA ALA A 28 -11.37 -5.99 4.30
C ALA A 28 -10.69 -4.63 4.48
N GLN A 29 -10.72 -3.78 3.45
CA GLN A 29 -10.09 -2.46 3.53
C GLN A 29 -10.89 -1.45 4.36
N LYS A 30 -12.23 -1.60 4.45
CA LYS A 30 -13.06 -0.84 5.40
C LYS A 30 -12.65 -1.15 6.84
N LEU A 31 -12.54 -2.44 7.19
CA LEU A 31 -12.08 -2.85 8.52
C LEU A 31 -10.66 -2.33 8.83
N ALA A 32 -9.77 -2.33 7.84
CA ALA A 32 -8.42 -1.80 8.01
C ALA A 32 -8.40 -0.27 8.21
N LEU A 33 -9.30 0.47 7.57
CA LEU A 33 -9.50 1.89 7.80
C LEU A 33 -9.99 2.14 9.23
N ASP A 34 -11.02 1.41 9.67
CA ASP A 34 -11.68 1.62 10.96
C ASP A 34 -10.79 1.28 12.17
N HIS A 35 -9.96 0.24 12.04
CA HIS A 35 -9.27 -0.34 13.19
C HIS A 35 -7.74 -0.24 13.14
N ALA A 36 -7.16 0.10 12.00
CA ALA A 36 -5.71 0.08 11.82
C ALA A 36 -5.15 1.33 11.12
N ALA A 37 -5.98 2.37 10.97
CA ALA A 37 -5.63 3.63 10.29
C ALA A 37 -4.99 3.43 8.90
N TYR A 38 -5.30 2.32 8.23
CA TYR A 38 -4.79 2.02 6.90
C TYR A 38 -5.66 2.68 5.85
N SER A 39 -5.05 3.55 5.04
CA SER A 39 -5.75 4.16 3.91
C SER A 39 -6.05 3.10 2.83
N PRO A 40 -7.33 2.95 2.43
CA PRO A 40 -7.72 2.04 1.37
C PRO A 40 -7.06 2.39 0.03
N THR A 41 -6.78 1.37 -0.77
CA THR A 41 -6.42 1.52 -2.19
C THR A 41 -7.60 1.20 -3.10
N ASN A 42 -8.60 0.47 -2.59
CA ASN A 42 -9.84 0.17 -3.30
C ASN A 42 -10.78 1.39 -3.21
N THR A 43 -11.13 1.95 -4.37
CA THR A 43 -11.93 3.18 -4.47
C THR A 43 -13.41 2.98 -4.12
N GLN A 44 -13.84 1.74 -3.91
CA GLN A 44 -15.22 1.42 -3.51
C GLN A 44 -15.42 1.43 -1.98
N VAL A 45 -14.35 1.61 -1.19
CA VAL A 45 -14.48 1.74 0.27
C VAL A 45 -15.19 3.05 0.60
N THR A 46 -16.24 2.96 1.40
CA THR A 46 -17.01 4.10 1.89
C THR A 46 -17.18 4.00 3.40
N GLU A 47 -17.08 5.14 4.09
CA GLU A 47 -17.20 5.20 5.54
C GLU A 47 -17.75 6.56 6.00
N SER A 48 -18.28 6.58 7.23
CA SER A 48 -18.84 7.74 7.91
C SER A 48 -18.06 8.07 9.19
N GLY A 49 -18.43 9.16 9.88
CA GLY A 49 -17.74 9.59 11.10
C GLY A 49 -16.26 9.92 10.87
N ALA A 50 -15.43 9.70 11.90
CA ALA A 50 -14.01 10.06 11.88
C ALA A 50 -13.23 9.33 10.77
N ALA A 51 -13.49 8.04 10.55
CA ALA A 51 -12.86 7.27 9.49
C ALA A 51 -13.26 7.77 8.09
N GLY A 52 -14.52 8.17 7.90
CA GLY A 52 -15.00 8.82 6.67
C GLY A 52 -14.34 10.19 6.41
N GLU A 53 -14.11 10.99 7.45
CA GLU A 53 -13.40 12.26 7.35
C GLU A 53 -11.92 12.06 6.96
N GLN A 54 -11.25 11.10 7.61
CA GLN A 54 -9.88 10.70 7.25
C GLN A 54 -9.80 10.23 5.79
N LEU A 55 -10.78 9.44 5.33
CA LEU A 55 -10.85 8.99 3.94
C LEU A 55 -10.99 10.16 2.96
N LYS A 56 -11.85 11.14 3.24
CA LYS A 56 -12.00 12.35 2.40
C LYS A 56 -10.72 13.19 2.37
N GLN A 57 -10.05 13.34 3.51
CA GLN A 57 -8.79 14.07 3.61
C GLN A 57 -7.68 13.38 2.79
N MET A 58 -7.55 12.07 2.93
CA MET A 58 -6.65 11.24 2.11
C MET A 58 -6.92 11.42 0.60
N GLN A 59 -8.19 11.38 0.18
CA GLN A 59 -8.59 11.58 -1.21
C GLN A 59 -8.22 12.97 -1.74
N SER A 60 -8.15 13.99 -0.88
CA SER A 60 -7.66 15.32 -1.25
C SER A 60 -6.14 15.31 -1.45
N TYR A 61 -5.40 14.66 -0.56
CA TYR A 61 -3.93 14.60 -0.63
C TYR A 61 -3.43 13.89 -1.88
N VAL A 62 -4.04 12.78 -2.26
CA VAL A 62 -3.59 12.00 -3.43
C VAL A 62 -3.76 12.75 -4.76
N LYS A 63 -4.57 13.81 -4.82
CA LYS A 63 -4.70 14.64 -6.04
C LYS A 63 -3.45 15.46 -6.33
N ASN A 64 -2.69 15.82 -5.30
CA ASN A 64 -1.50 16.66 -5.40
C ASN A 64 -0.23 15.91 -5.01
N ALA A 65 -0.34 14.63 -4.62
CA ALA A 65 0.80 13.82 -4.24
C ALA A 65 1.68 13.50 -5.45
N VAL A 66 3.00 13.54 -5.24
CA VAL A 66 3.96 13.05 -6.24
C VAL A 66 3.95 11.52 -6.20
N VAL A 67 3.57 10.90 -7.32
CA VAL A 67 3.59 9.44 -7.47
C VAL A 67 5.03 9.00 -7.70
N LEU A 68 5.48 8.02 -6.91
CA LEU A 68 6.82 7.45 -7.06
C LEU A 68 6.94 6.68 -8.37
N ASP A 69 7.95 7.03 -9.18
CA ASP A 69 8.32 6.25 -10.37
C ASP A 69 9.16 5.03 -9.95
N TRP A 70 8.46 3.94 -9.64
CA TRP A 70 9.09 2.68 -9.26
C TRP A 70 10.00 2.09 -10.33
N LYS A 71 9.78 2.38 -11.62
CA LYS A 71 10.65 1.87 -12.69
C LYS A 71 12.02 2.53 -12.59
N THR A 72 12.06 3.86 -12.53
CA THR A 72 13.31 4.60 -12.36
C THR A 72 13.98 4.27 -11.04
N ILE A 73 13.21 4.18 -9.95
CA ILE A 73 13.72 3.80 -8.63
C ILE A 73 14.37 2.42 -8.68
N ASN A 74 13.69 1.40 -9.21
CA ASN A 74 14.22 0.03 -9.22
C ASN A 74 15.46 -0.09 -10.11
N GLN A 75 15.52 0.63 -11.23
CA GLN A 75 16.71 0.67 -12.09
C GLN A 75 17.93 1.28 -11.39
N ASN A 76 17.74 2.31 -10.56
CA ASN A 76 18.84 3.05 -9.93
C ASN A 76 19.13 2.65 -8.48
N ARG A 77 18.25 1.83 -7.85
CA ARG A 77 18.30 1.47 -6.43
C ARG A 77 19.69 1.06 -5.92
N PRO A 78 20.47 0.19 -6.60
CA PRO A 78 21.80 -0.21 -6.09
C PRO A 78 22.77 0.97 -5.98
N LYS A 79 22.76 1.88 -6.97
CA LYS A 79 23.62 3.06 -7.01
C LYS A 79 23.23 4.05 -5.91
N TRP A 80 21.93 4.35 -5.80
CA TRP A 80 21.43 5.30 -4.80
C TRP A 80 21.64 4.80 -3.38
N ASN A 81 21.46 3.50 -3.11
CA ASN A 81 21.78 2.91 -1.80
C ASN A 81 23.26 3.10 -1.46
N THR A 82 24.18 2.81 -2.40
CA THR A 82 25.62 3.00 -2.18
C THR A 82 25.97 4.45 -1.86
N GLN A 83 25.34 5.41 -2.55
CA GLN A 83 25.53 6.83 -2.30
C GLN A 83 25.01 7.23 -0.93
N TRP A 84 23.80 6.78 -0.57
CA TRP A 84 23.18 7.07 0.72
C TRP A 84 24.05 6.60 1.90
N ASN A 85 24.51 5.34 1.86
CA ASN A 85 25.34 4.78 2.92
C ASN A 85 26.61 5.59 3.14
N ARG A 86 27.28 6.02 2.06
CA ARG A 86 28.48 6.89 2.15
C ARG A 86 28.20 8.27 2.73
N SER A 87 26.99 8.81 2.49
CA SER A 87 26.63 10.17 2.91
C SER A 87 26.03 10.26 4.31
N VAL A 88 25.41 9.19 4.81
CA VAL A 88 24.59 9.24 6.05
C VAL A 88 25.05 8.25 7.11
N GLU A 89 25.55 7.07 6.75
CA GLU A 89 25.88 5.99 7.69
C GLU A 89 27.34 6.05 8.22
N GLN A 90 27.95 7.24 8.32
CA GLN A 90 29.30 7.36 8.93
C GLN A 90 29.32 6.95 10.40
#